data_AF-A0AAQ3NUQ6-F1
#
_entry.id   AF-A0AAQ3NUQ6-F1
#
_cell.length_a   1.000
_cell.length_b   1.000
_cell.length_c   1.000
_cell.angle_alpha   90.00
_cell.angle_beta   90.00
_cell.angle_gamma   90.00
#
_symmetry.space_group_name_H-M   'P 1'
#
loop_
_entity.id
_entity.type
_entity.pdbx_description
1 polymer ?
#
loop_
_entity_poly.entity_id
_entity_poly.type
_entity_poly.pdbx_seq_one_letter_code
_entity_poly.pdbx_strand_id
1 'polypeptide(L)'
;MGLAYALEIHAAQMWWHVRQGDNLYGEDFERQNKVVGVLWANKRDSGLWFAPPEWKECRLGIQLLPLLPISEVLFSNVDFVKDLVEWTLPALNREGVGEGWKGFVYALQGIYDYEGALQRIRSLNGFDDGNSLTNLLWWIHSRSDEEEYGHGKHCWFGHYCH
;
A
#
# COMPACT_ATOMS: atom_id res chain seq x y z
N MET A 1 7.43 2.08 -19.63
CA MET A 1 6.36 2.76 -18.87
C MET A 1 5.91 4.00 -19.64
N GLY A 2 4.60 4.20 -19.89
CA GLY A 2 4.11 5.38 -20.62
C GLY A 2 4.22 6.67 -19.80
N LEU A 3 4.36 7.83 -20.46
CA LEU A 3 4.59 9.13 -19.81
C LEU A 3 3.49 9.50 -18.79
N ALA A 4 2.22 9.36 -19.18
CA ALA A 4 1.09 9.66 -18.29
C ALA A 4 1.16 8.83 -17.00
N TYR A 5 1.45 7.54 -17.14
CA TYR A 5 1.54 6.64 -15.99
C TYR A 5 2.69 6.99 -15.04
N ALA A 6 3.86 7.35 -15.57
CA ALA A 6 4.99 7.79 -14.77
C ALA A 6 4.69 9.07 -13.98
N LEU A 7 4.01 10.03 -14.63
CA LEU A 7 3.59 11.28 -13.98
C LEU A 7 2.57 11.02 -12.89
N GLU A 8 1.59 10.14 -13.12
CA GLU A 8 0.57 9.80 -12.13
C GLU A 8 1.15 9.08 -10.91
N ILE A 9 2.08 8.12 -11.07
CA ILE A 9 2.76 7.54 -9.90
C ILE A 9 3.52 8.60 -9.14
N HIS A 10 4.29 9.44 -9.84
CA HIS A 10 5.09 10.45 -9.18
C HIS A 10 4.21 11.45 -8.42
N ALA A 11 3.07 11.85 -9.01
CA ALA A 11 2.07 12.67 -8.34
C ALA A 11 1.44 11.94 -7.14
N ALA A 12 1.14 10.64 -7.24
CA ALA A 12 0.64 9.83 -6.13
C ALA A 12 1.63 9.81 -4.95
N GLN A 13 2.90 9.52 -5.24
CA GLN A 13 3.97 9.50 -4.24
C GLN A 13 4.26 10.87 -3.62
N MET A 14 4.03 11.96 -4.35
CA MET A 14 4.21 13.32 -3.85
C MET A 14 3.01 13.80 -3.03
N TRP A 15 1.79 13.66 -3.56
CA TRP A 15 0.61 14.35 -3.03
C TRP A 15 -0.35 13.45 -2.26
N TRP A 16 -0.19 12.14 -2.32
CA TRP A 16 -1.07 11.21 -1.60
C TRP A 16 -0.33 10.52 -0.46
N HIS A 17 0.95 10.21 -0.63
CA HIS A 17 1.79 9.63 0.41
C HIS A 17 2.28 10.73 1.36
N VAL A 18 1.79 10.69 2.59
CA VAL A 18 2.17 11.66 3.63
C VAL A 18 3.37 11.09 4.38
N ARG A 19 4.56 11.51 3.98
CA ARG A 19 5.83 11.11 4.61
C ARG A 19 6.24 12.14 5.65
N GLN A 20 6.74 11.66 6.78
CA GLN A 20 7.19 12.52 7.85
C GLN A 20 8.50 13.22 7.46
N GLY A 21 8.54 14.55 7.58
CA GLY A 21 9.76 15.33 7.33
C GLY A 21 9.90 15.84 5.89
N ASP A 22 8.96 15.52 5.00
CA ASP A 22 8.88 16.14 3.67
C ASP A 22 8.46 17.62 3.76
N ASN A 23 7.83 18.03 4.87
CA ASN A 23 7.31 19.37 5.11
C ASN A 23 6.33 19.84 4.01
N LEU A 24 5.69 18.91 3.32
CA LEU A 24 4.70 19.19 2.29
C LEU A 24 3.37 19.57 2.93
N TYR A 25 3.04 18.91 4.05
CA TYR A 25 1.85 19.19 4.83
C TYR A 25 2.23 19.76 6.18
N GLY A 26 1.29 20.48 6.82
CA GLY A 26 1.53 20.98 8.17
C GLY A 26 1.82 19.83 9.14
N GLU A 27 2.71 20.06 10.10
CA GLU A 27 3.24 19.04 11.02
C GLU A 27 2.14 18.23 11.72
N ASP A 28 1.04 18.86 12.14
CA ASP A 28 -0.09 18.18 12.76
C ASP A 28 -0.75 17.16 11.83
N PHE A 29 -0.83 17.48 10.54
CA PHE A 29 -1.41 16.58 9.54
C PHE A 29 -0.47 15.41 9.26
N GLU A 30 0.83 15.66 9.09
CA GLU A 30 1.84 14.60 8.89
C GLU A 30 1.91 13.65 10.09
N ARG A 31 1.79 14.17 11.31
CA ARG A 31 1.79 13.35 12.53
C ARG A 31 0.58 12.42 12.61
N GLN A 32 -0.58 12.85 12.10
CA GLN A 32 -1.84 12.11 12.23
C GLN A 32 -2.11 11.16 11.05
N ASN A 33 -1.53 11.42 9.88
CA ASN A 33 -1.89 10.77 8.62
C ASN A 33 -0.66 10.25 7.89
N LYS A 34 -0.77 9.06 7.29
CA LYS A 34 0.21 8.54 6.33
C LYS A 34 -0.25 8.65 4.88
N VAL A 35 -1.53 8.95 4.66
CA VAL A 35 -2.10 9.17 3.33
C VAL A 35 -3.15 10.28 3.35
N VAL A 36 -3.29 11.01 2.24
CA VAL A 36 -4.45 11.88 2.00
C VAL A 36 -5.66 11.02 1.64
N GLY A 37 -6.83 11.31 2.20
CA GLY A 37 -8.08 10.61 1.88
C GLY A 37 -8.67 11.10 0.55
N VAL A 38 -8.94 12.39 0.43
CA VAL A 38 -9.33 13.03 -0.84
C VAL A 38 -8.51 14.29 -1.06
N LEU A 39 -7.77 14.33 -2.16
CA LEU A 39 -6.99 15.50 -2.57
C LEU A 39 -7.83 16.40 -3.48
N TRP A 40 -7.87 17.69 -3.17
CA TRP A 40 -8.56 18.72 -3.93
C TRP A 40 -7.58 19.80 -4.37
N ALA A 41 -7.99 20.63 -5.34
CA ALA A 41 -7.17 21.76 -5.78
C ALA A 41 -6.84 22.77 -4.66
N ASN A 42 -7.69 22.89 -3.64
CA ASN A 42 -7.56 23.89 -2.57
C ASN A 42 -7.61 23.30 -1.15
N LYS A 43 -7.76 21.98 -0.99
CA LYS A 43 -7.81 21.34 0.33
C LYS A 43 -7.32 19.90 0.26
N ARG A 44 -7.04 19.35 1.44
CA ARG A 44 -6.78 17.93 1.68
C ARG A 44 -7.76 17.44 2.73
N ASP A 45 -8.35 16.29 2.50
CA ASP A 45 -9.29 15.65 3.41
C ASP A 45 -8.71 14.32 3.89
N SER A 46 -8.92 13.99 5.16
CA SER A 46 -8.50 12.69 5.72
C SER A 46 -9.60 11.63 5.61
N GLY A 47 -10.86 12.04 5.43
CA GLY A 47 -11.97 11.13 5.21
C GLY A 47 -11.99 10.60 3.79
N LEU A 48 -12.80 9.57 3.58
CA LEU A 48 -13.19 9.06 2.27
C LEU A 48 -14.66 9.40 2.02
N TRP A 49 -15.10 9.22 0.78
CA TRP A 49 -16.53 9.40 0.42
C TRP A 49 -17.49 8.50 1.20
N PHE A 50 -17.02 7.33 1.65
CA PHE A 50 -17.82 6.30 2.31
C PHE A 50 -17.34 5.93 3.70
N ALA A 51 -16.24 6.52 4.17
CA ALA A 51 -15.61 6.14 5.44
C ALA A 51 -14.99 7.35 6.14
N PRO A 52 -15.05 7.40 7.48
CA PRO A 52 -14.48 8.49 8.24
C PRO A 52 -12.93 8.35 8.35
N PRO A 53 -12.21 9.39 8.80
CA PRO A 53 -10.75 9.40 8.86
C PRO A 53 -10.11 8.27 9.68
N GLU A 54 -10.85 7.71 10.64
CA GLU A 54 -10.39 6.65 11.55
C GLU A 54 -10.33 5.27 10.89
N TRP A 55 -11.00 5.08 9.75
CA TRP A 55 -11.00 3.82 8.99
C TRP A 55 -9.74 3.72 8.12
N LYS A 56 -8.60 3.59 8.79
CA LYS A 56 -7.27 3.60 8.16
C LYS A 56 -7.08 2.47 7.16
N GLU A 57 -7.71 1.33 7.40
CA GLU A 57 -7.72 0.17 6.50
C GLU A 57 -8.36 0.49 5.15
N CYS A 58 -9.44 1.27 5.15
CA CYS A 58 -10.07 1.75 3.92
C CYS A 58 -9.21 2.80 3.23
N ARG A 59 -8.60 3.70 4.02
CA ARG A 59 -7.71 4.75 3.50
C ARG A 59 -6.47 4.19 2.83
N LEU A 60 -5.83 3.18 3.45
CA LEU A 60 -4.72 2.44 2.84
C LEU A 60 -5.20 1.69 1.61
N GLY A 61 -6.29 0.92 1.74
CA GLY A 61 -6.78 0.08 0.65
C GLY A 61 -7.12 0.86 -0.62
N ILE A 62 -7.77 2.02 -0.51
CA ILE A 62 -8.11 2.88 -1.66
C ILE A 62 -6.87 3.41 -2.39
N GLN A 63 -5.73 3.58 -1.71
CA GLN A 63 -4.47 3.98 -2.36
C GLN A 63 -3.82 2.82 -3.12
N LEU A 64 -4.24 1.58 -2.87
CA LEU A 64 -3.64 0.37 -3.44
C LEU A 64 -4.52 -0.32 -4.47
N LEU A 65 -5.83 -0.40 -4.23
CA LEU A 65 -6.72 -1.22 -5.05
C LEU A 65 -6.89 -0.64 -6.47
N PRO A 66 -6.93 -1.50 -7.51
CA PRO A 66 -6.68 -2.95 -7.46
C PRO A 66 -5.20 -3.30 -7.27
N LEU A 67 -4.92 -4.41 -6.57
CA LEU A 67 -3.55 -4.92 -6.39
C LEU A 67 -3.03 -5.51 -7.70
N LEU A 68 -2.01 -4.85 -8.28
CA LEU A 68 -1.45 -5.17 -9.59
C LEU A 68 0.09 -5.19 -9.53
N PRO A 69 0.80 -5.79 -10.51
CA PRO A 69 2.27 -5.76 -10.54
C PRO A 69 2.87 -4.35 -10.37
N ILE A 70 2.20 -3.36 -10.95
CA ILE A 70 2.68 -1.99 -10.94
C ILE A 70 2.51 -1.28 -9.59
N SER A 71 1.70 -1.83 -8.68
CA SER A 71 1.60 -1.35 -7.30
C SER A 71 2.96 -1.34 -6.59
N GLU A 72 3.90 -2.19 -7.02
CA GLU A 72 5.29 -2.18 -6.52
C GLU A 72 6.02 -0.86 -6.80
N VAL A 73 5.77 -0.25 -7.96
CA VAL A 73 6.39 1.04 -8.31
C VAL A 73 5.74 2.16 -7.51
N LEU A 74 4.41 2.11 -7.32
CA LEU A 74 3.69 3.08 -6.50
C LEU A 74 4.20 3.06 -5.05
N PHE A 75 4.37 1.86 -4.48
CA PHE A 75 4.82 1.63 -3.10
C PHE A 75 6.31 1.27 -3.00
N SER A 76 7.16 1.85 -3.87
CA SER A 76 8.58 1.50 -3.94
C SER A 76 9.42 1.98 -2.74
N ASN A 77 8.92 2.94 -1.96
CA ASN A 77 9.59 3.40 -0.73
C ASN A 77 9.21 2.49 0.44
N VAL A 78 10.10 1.54 0.76
CA VAL A 78 9.87 0.52 1.80
C VAL A 78 9.65 1.13 3.19
N ASP A 79 10.37 2.19 3.54
CA ASP A 79 10.23 2.85 4.84
C ASP A 79 8.83 3.48 4.99
N PHE A 80 8.35 4.15 3.94
CA PHE A 80 6.97 4.67 3.90
C PHE A 80 5.93 3.54 3.99
N VAL A 81 6.14 2.43 3.27
CA VAL A 81 5.24 1.27 3.33
C VAL A 81 5.14 0.74 4.75
N LYS A 82 6.28 0.56 5.43
CA LYS A 82 6.32 0.09 6.80
C LYS A 82 5.57 1.03 7.74
N ASP A 83 5.84 2.33 7.65
CA ASP A 83 5.12 3.38 8.39
C ASP A 83 3.61 3.34 8.17
N LEU A 84 3.19 3.18 6.92
CA LEU A 84 1.78 3.14 6.51
C LEU A 84 1.07 1.89 7.05
N VAL A 85 1.73 0.72 6.98
CA VAL A 85 1.21 -0.54 7.51
C VAL A 85 1.12 -0.48 9.02
N GLU A 86 2.18 -0.06 9.72
CA GLU A 86 2.18 0.07 11.18
C GLU A 86 1.12 1.07 11.69
N TRP A 87 0.92 2.18 10.97
CA TRP A 87 -0.13 3.15 11.28
C TRP A 87 -1.54 2.56 11.11
N THR A 88 -1.72 1.63 10.17
CA THR A 88 -3.00 1.01 9.81
C THR A 88 -3.34 -0.21 10.67
N LEU A 89 -2.36 -1.04 11.03
CA LEU A 89 -2.55 -2.31 11.73
C LEU A 89 -3.47 -2.24 12.96
N PRO A 90 -3.37 -1.23 13.85
CA PRO A 90 -4.28 -1.10 15.00
C PRO A 90 -5.75 -0.97 14.61
N ALA A 91 -6.05 -0.37 13.45
CA ALA A 91 -7.43 -0.19 12.98
C ALA A 91 -8.10 -1.52 12.61
N LEU A 92 -7.31 -2.57 12.30
CA LEU A 92 -7.85 -3.89 11.95
C LEU A 92 -8.53 -4.61 13.13
N ASN A 93 -8.29 -4.14 14.36
CA ASN A 93 -8.94 -4.67 15.57
C ASN A 93 -10.31 -4.03 15.86
N ARG A 94 -10.70 -3.02 15.07
CA ARG A 94 -12.01 -2.36 15.21
C ARG A 94 -13.13 -3.32 14.79
N GLU A 95 -14.25 -3.28 15.52
CA GLU A 95 -15.45 -4.02 15.14
C GLU A 95 -15.98 -3.55 13.77
N GLY A 96 -16.37 -4.50 12.93
CA GLY A 96 -16.93 -4.22 11.60
C GLY A 96 -15.90 -3.95 10.50
N VAL A 97 -14.60 -4.18 10.73
CA VAL A 97 -13.59 -4.15 9.66
C VAL A 97 -13.86 -5.28 8.66
N GLY A 98 -14.09 -4.90 7.40
CA GLY A 98 -14.26 -5.87 6.32
C GLY A 98 -12.97 -6.66 6.07
N GLU A 99 -13.08 -7.99 5.94
CA GLU A 99 -11.94 -8.88 5.67
C GLU A 99 -11.15 -8.48 4.41
N GLY A 100 -11.84 -8.00 3.37
CA GLY A 100 -11.19 -7.58 2.13
C GLY A 100 -10.13 -6.49 2.31
N TRP A 101 -10.35 -5.54 3.22
CA TRP A 101 -9.39 -4.48 3.52
C TRP A 101 -8.11 -5.01 4.16
N LYS A 102 -8.20 -6.06 4.98
CA LYS A 102 -7.04 -6.68 5.63
C LYS A 102 -6.06 -7.24 4.61
N GLY A 103 -6.58 -7.82 3.52
CA GLY A 103 -5.77 -8.36 2.43
C GLY A 103 -4.81 -7.34 1.82
N PHE A 104 -5.25 -6.09 1.63
CA PHE A 104 -4.40 -5.01 1.12
C PHE A 104 -3.33 -4.58 2.10
N VAL A 105 -3.63 -4.53 3.41
CA VAL A 105 -2.63 -4.24 4.44
C VAL A 105 -1.56 -5.33 4.46
N TYR A 106 -1.94 -6.59 4.39
CA TYR A 106 -1.00 -7.71 4.40
C TYR A 106 -0.21 -7.81 3.09
N ALA A 107 -0.80 -7.44 1.95
CA ALA A 107 -0.06 -7.33 0.69
C ALA A 107 1.09 -6.33 0.81
N LEU A 108 0.85 -5.14 1.38
CA LEU A 108 1.92 -4.17 1.63
C LEU A 108 2.91 -4.63 2.70
N GLN A 109 2.45 -5.31 3.75
CA GLN A 109 3.35 -5.92 4.74
C GLN A 109 4.35 -6.89 4.07
N GLY A 110 3.89 -7.65 3.07
CA GLY A 110 4.73 -8.59 2.32
C GLY A 110 5.89 -7.96 1.56
N ILE A 111 5.92 -6.63 1.40
CA ILE A 111 7.07 -5.91 0.82
C ILE A 111 8.31 -5.98 1.74
N TYR A 112 8.13 -6.07 3.06
CA TYR A 112 9.23 -6.05 4.04
C TYR A 112 9.21 -7.20 5.06
N ASP A 113 8.09 -7.92 5.19
CA ASP A 113 7.91 -9.04 6.12
C ASP A 113 7.12 -10.15 5.43
N TYR A 114 7.82 -10.97 4.64
CA TYR A 114 7.25 -12.07 3.87
C TYR A 114 6.51 -13.09 4.75
N GLU A 115 7.19 -13.63 5.77
CA GLU A 115 6.63 -14.70 6.60
C GLU A 115 5.40 -14.22 7.41
N GLY A 116 5.49 -13.04 8.01
CA GLY A 116 4.39 -12.46 8.77
C GLY A 116 3.18 -12.13 7.90
N ALA A 117 3.42 -11.59 6.70
CA ALA A 117 2.36 -11.33 5.73
C ALA A 117 1.73 -12.62 5.20
N LEU A 118 2.53 -13.63 4.86
CA LEU A 118 2.06 -14.91 4.35
C LEU A 118 1.15 -15.63 5.35
N GLN A 119 1.57 -15.66 6.62
CA GLN A 119 0.76 -16.23 7.70
C GLN A 119 -0.60 -15.51 7.80
N ARG A 120 -0.60 -14.18 7.75
CA ARG A 120 -1.81 -13.37 7.84
C ARG A 120 -2.72 -13.53 6.63
N ILE A 121 -2.17 -13.56 5.41
CA ILE A 121 -2.91 -13.81 4.17
C ILE A 121 -3.61 -15.17 4.23
N ARG A 122 -2.92 -16.22 4.69
CA ARG A 122 -3.51 -17.56 4.85
C ARG A 122 -4.62 -17.64 5.90
N SER A 123 -4.67 -16.68 6.83
CA SER A 123 -5.68 -16.61 7.89
C SER A 123 -6.94 -15.81 7.50
N LEU A 124 -6.95 -15.17 6.33
CA LEU A 124 -8.09 -14.39 5.85
C LEU A 124 -9.29 -15.30 5.55
N ASN A 125 -10.48 -14.83 5.90
CA ASN A 125 -11.74 -15.55 5.66
C ASN A 125 -12.61 -14.89 4.57
N GLY A 126 -12.13 -13.80 3.98
CA GLY A 126 -12.79 -13.09 2.90
C GLY A 126 -11.81 -12.18 2.15
N PHE A 127 -12.22 -11.73 0.98
CA PHE A 127 -11.41 -10.89 0.09
C PHE A 127 -12.26 -9.73 -0.42
N ASP A 128 -11.59 -8.67 -0.86
CA ASP A 128 -12.24 -7.58 -1.59
C ASP A 128 -12.83 -8.11 -2.90
N ASP A 129 -13.94 -7.55 -3.37
CA ASP A 129 -14.65 -8.02 -4.57
C ASP A 129 -13.78 -7.90 -5.85
N GLY A 130 -12.74 -7.06 -5.84
CA GLY A 130 -11.74 -6.93 -6.88
C GLY A 130 -10.43 -7.70 -6.63
N ASN A 131 -10.38 -8.56 -5.61
CA ASN A 131 -9.17 -9.30 -5.22
C ASN A 131 -9.46 -10.77 -4.88
N SER A 132 -8.41 -11.58 -4.71
CA SER A 132 -8.55 -13.00 -4.38
C SER A 132 -7.36 -13.53 -3.59
N LEU A 133 -7.54 -14.69 -2.94
CA LEU A 133 -6.42 -15.42 -2.32
C LEU A 133 -5.31 -15.70 -3.33
N THR A 134 -5.65 -16.12 -4.56
CA THR A 134 -4.66 -16.44 -5.58
C THR A 134 -3.87 -15.20 -6.01
N ASN A 135 -4.49 -14.02 -6.09
CA ASN A 135 -3.78 -12.78 -6.38
C ASN A 135 -2.85 -12.36 -5.22
N LEU A 136 -3.28 -12.52 -3.96
CA LEU A 136 -2.43 -12.25 -2.79
C LEU A 136 -1.24 -13.21 -2.70
N LEU A 137 -1.46 -14.50 -2.97
CA LEU A 137 -0.39 -15.50 -3.02
C LEU A 137 0.56 -15.22 -4.19
N TRP A 138 0.05 -14.88 -5.36
CA TRP A 138 0.88 -14.44 -6.49
C TRP A 138 1.72 -13.20 -6.10
N TRP A 139 1.11 -12.20 -5.47
CA TRP A 139 1.79 -10.98 -5.05
C TRP A 139 2.96 -11.26 -4.11
N ILE A 140 2.74 -12.07 -3.07
CA ILE A 140 3.76 -12.31 -2.05
C ILE A 140 4.87 -13.24 -2.53
N HIS A 141 4.54 -14.28 -3.31
CA HIS A 141 5.53 -15.23 -3.84
C HIS A 141 6.34 -14.69 -5.02
N SER A 142 5.82 -13.70 -5.75
CA SER A 142 6.59 -13.07 -6.84
C SER A 142 7.67 -12.12 -6.36
N ARG A 143 7.74 -11.79 -5.05
CA ARG A 143 8.69 -10.81 -4.50
C ARG A 143 9.69 -11.38 -3.50
N SER A 144 9.52 -12.65 -3.11
CA SER A 144 10.49 -13.37 -2.29
C SER A 144 11.67 -13.80 -3.17
N ASP A 145 12.65 -12.93 -3.32
CA ASP A 145 13.98 -13.30 -3.81
C ASP A 145 14.71 -14.04 -2.68
N GLU A 146 14.36 -15.31 -2.44
CA GLU A 146 15.36 -16.19 -1.86
C GLU A 146 16.41 -16.48 -2.93
N GLU A 147 17.57 -15.88 -2.70
CA GLU A 147 18.86 -16.08 -3.36
C GLU A 147 19.04 -17.52 -3.88
N GLU A 148 18.92 -17.73 -5.19
CA GLU A 148 19.62 -18.84 -5.85
C GLU A 148 20.72 -18.38 -6.81
N TYR A 149 20.77 -17.08 -7.17
CA TYR A 149 21.88 -16.52 -7.94
C TYR A 149 22.19 -15.11 -7.45
N GLY A 150 23.27 -15.00 -6.67
CA GLY A 150 23.73 -13.73 -6.12
C GLY A 150 24.01 -12.70 -7.21
N HIS A 151 23.12 -11.73 -7.33
CA HIS A 151 23.36 -10.37 -7.82
C HIS A 151 22.07 -9.58 -7.64
N GLY A 152 22.14 -8.44 -6.93
CA GLY A 152 21.22 -7.30 -7.06
C GLY A 152 19.75 -7.49 -6.65
N LYS A 153 19.21 -6.53 -5.89
CA LYS A 153 17.76 -6.37 -5.70
C LYS A 153 17.10 -6.14 -7.07
N HIS A 154 16.60 -7.19 -7.70
CA HIS A 154 16.04 -7.13 -9.04
C HIS A 154 14.51 -7.05 -8.99
N CYS A 155 14.03 -5.82 -8.92
CA CYS A 155 12.67 -5.44 -9.29
C CYS A 155 12.28 -6.04 -10.64
N TRP A 156 11.09 -6.64 -10.76
CA TRP A 156 10.60 -7.31 -11.98
C TRP A 156 10.59 -6.41 -13.22
N PHE A 157 10.54 -5.08 -13.04
CA PHE A 157 10.62 -4.13 -14.15
C PHE A 157 11.96 -4.12 -14.88
N GLY A 158 13.03 -4.66 -14.28
CA GLY A 158 14.32 -4.81 -14.95
C GLY A 158 14.35 -5.88 -16.05
N HIS A 159 13.44 -6.86 -16.02
CA HIS A 159 13.49 -8.02 -16.93
C HIS A 159 12.71 -7.83 -18.24
N TYR A 160 11.82 -6.84 -18.33
CA TYR A 160 10.90 -6.69 -19.47
C TYR A 160 11.07 -5.38 -20.26
N CYS A 161 12.09 -4.58 -19.95
CA CYS A 161 12.45 -3.38 -20.71
C CYS A 161 13.86 -3.53 -21.29
N HIS A 162 13.93 -4.20 -22.45
CA HIS A 162 15.05 -4.12 -23.38
C HIS A 162 14.58 -3.49 -24.69
#